data_AF-A0A915PPV5-F1
#
_entry.id   AF-A0A915PPV5-F1
#
_cell.length_a   1.000
_cell.length_b   1.000
_cell.length_c   1.000
_cell.angle_alpha   90.00
_cell.angle_beta   90.00
_cell.angle_gamma   90.00
#
_symmetry.space_group_name_H-M   'P 1'
#
loop_
_entity.id
_entity.type
_entity.pdbx_description
1 polymer ?
#
loop_
_entity_poly.entity_id
_entity_poly.type
_entity_poly.pdbx_seq_one_letter_code
_entity_poly.pdbx_strand_id
1 'polypeptide(L)'
;MSVNYGGGRRRAVSRQTAEEQVLDRISRNAEERLTRKRQAREEARQIRLEQLEKQYREAETDGCKGNEEGTKDNIPTTSTSRGGTPSKDNKALERAALKEKVSELQNKFERAMFMYSQLDNEKSALLYEIDLLKDDMEEKEQLLSQATRESRDLATEVKLLKRTVDGLNAQHAALRAEIAQRDQIIQENGLVLVEQEKSDDILTNGTNNVQTTPLVFSQATIGLVERAVPGSSSIDEKVKRLVDVNKKMRQQVEEAEQSLYARRTARADLINSSQNGLLCDELQRDAAKQLAEIKFKLQEAERENTNYQGNLIRVDGQMKRYKAAAEQAEKELIELKSQNRQLKKDLREKDNALDEAKETNRHLQNRIEKLRLSGSRRPL
;
A
#
# COMPACT_ATOMS: atom_id res chain seq x y z
N MET A 1 32.77 -20.24 -38.23
CA MET A 1 31.89 -20.95 -37.27
C MET A 1 31.61 -20.01 -36.12
N SER A 2 30.42 -19.41 -36.09
CA SER A 2 30.01 -18.46 -35.04
C SER A 2 29.15 -19.21 -34.05
N VAL A 3 29.58 -19.29 -32.79
CA VAL A 3 28.82 -19.95 -31.72
C VAL A 3 28.39 -18.89 -30.72
N ASN A 4 27.11 -18.57 -30.77
CA ASN A 4 26.40 -17.66 -29.91
C ASN A 4 25.66 -18.49 -28.84
N TYR A 5 26.07 -18.43 -27.57
CA TYR A 5 25.29 -19.00 -26.46
C TYR A 5 25.00 -17.89 -25.45
N GLY A 6 23.80 -17.32 -25.57
CA GLY A 6 23.24 -16.35 -24.65
C GLY A 6 21.72 -16.50 -24.59
N GLY A 7 21.24 -17.72 -24.37
CA GLY A 7 19.82 -18.01 -24.19
C GLY A 7 19.31 -17.43 -22.88
N GLY A 8 18.70 -16.25 -22.94
CA GLY A 8 18.05 -15.61 -21.81
C GLY A 8 16.92 -16.50 -21.25
N ARG A 9 17.07 -16.91 -19.99
CA ARG A 9 16.00 -17.52 -19.19
C ARG A 9 14.81 -16.56 -19.16
N ARG A 10 13.75 -16.86 -19.91
CA ARG A 10 12.43 -16.27 -19.69
C ARG A 10 11.96 -16.67 -18.29
N ARG A 11 11.96 -15.72 -17.35
CA ARG A 11 11.29 -15.93 -16.05
C ARG A 11 9.83 -16.22 -16.34
N ALA A 12 9.31 -17.33 -15.80
CA ALA A 12 7.89 -17.59 -15.82
C ALA A 12 7.16 -16.42 -15.15
N VAL A 13 6.30 -15.74 -15.92
CA VAL A 13 5.42 -14.71 -15.40
C VAL A 13 4.54 -15.40 -14.36
N SER A 14 4.69 -14.99 -13.09
CA SER A 14 3.86 -15.48 -11.99
C SER A 14 2.39 -15.33 -12.40
N ARG A 15 1.56 -16.36 -12.16
CA ARG A 15 0.14 -16.34 -12.51
C ARG A 15 -0.57 -15.08 -11.99
N GLN A 16 -0.12 -14.55 -10.86
CA GLN A 16 -0.61 -13.30 -10.26
C GLN A 16 -0.29 -12.05 -11.10
N THR A 17 0.88 -11.97 -11.75
CA THR A 17 1.24 -10.81 -12.57
C THR A 17 0.59 -10.83 -13.95
N ALA A 18 0.24 -12.01 -14.46
CA ALA A 18 -0.56 -12.14 -15.68
C ALA A 18 -2.03 -11.77 -15.43
N GLU A 19 -2.59 -12.16 -14.28
CA GLU A 19 -3.95 -11.79 -13.87
C GLU A 19 -4.07 -10.28 -13.61
N GLU A 20 -3.08 -9.67 -12.96
CA GLU A 20 -3.02 -8.22 -12.72
C GLU A 20 -2.98 -7.42 -14.03
N GLN A 21 -2.18 -7.85 -15.01
CA GLN A 21 -2.16 -7.23 -16.34
C GLN A 21 -3.48 -7.36 -17.11
N VAL A 22 -4.24 -8.44 -16.89
CA VAL A 22 -5.56 -8.62 -17.50
C VAL A 22 -6.59 -7.69 -16.85
N LEU A 23 -6.57 -7.57 -15.52
CA LEU A 23 -7.45 -6.65 -14.78
C LEU A 23 -7.19 -5.18 -15.15
N ASP A 24 -5.93 -4.82 -15.34
CA ASP A 24 -5.53 -3.49 -15.80
C ASP A 24 -6.06 -3.17 -17.21
N ARG A 25 -5.98 -4.13 -18.13
CA ARG A 25 -6.53 -3.98 -19.49
C ARG A 25 -8.05 -3.89 -19.48
N ILE A 26 -8.72 -4.67 -18.64
CA ILE A 26 -10.19 -4.62 -18.49
C ILE A 26 -10.62 -3.25 -17.95
N SER A 27 -9.91 -2.73 -16.95
CA SER A 27 -10.20 -1.42 -16.35
C SER A 27 -10.01 -0.29 -17.36
N ARG A 28 -8.87 -0.28 -18.08
CA ARG A 28 -8.62 0.69 -19.17
C ARG A 28 -9.66 0.61 -20.29
N ASN A 29 -10.05 -0.59 -20.70
CA ASN A 29 -11.05 -0.76 -21.75
C ASN A 29 -12.46 -0.31 -21.29
N ALA A 30 -12.79 -0.53 -20.01
CA ALA A 30 -14.02 -0.04 -19.41
C ALA A 30 -14.04 1.50 -19.32
N GLU A 31 -12.91 2.12 -18.95
CA GLU A 31 -12.74 3.58 -18.96
C GLU A 31 -12.87 4.16 -20.38
N GLU A 32 -12.17 3.59 -21.36
CA GLU A 32 -12.29 4.01 -22.77
C GLU A 32 -13.72 3.89 -23.31
N ARG A 33 -14.45 2.86 -22.88
CA ARG A 33 -15.85 2.68 -23.29
C ARG A 33 -16.75 3.70 -22.62
N LEU A 34 -16.48 4.08 -21.37
CA LEU A 34 -17.18 5.15 -20.67
C LEU A 34 -16.89 6.52 -21.30
N THR A 35 -15.63 6.83 -21.64
CA THR A 35 -15.26 8.09 -22.27
C THR A 35 -15.87 8.22 -23.67
N ARG A 36 -15.84 7.16 -24.49
CA ARG A 36 -16.56 7.15 -25.78
C ARG A 36 -18.06 7.36 -25.61
N LYS A 37 -18.67 6.79 -24.56
CA LYS A 37 -20.09 7.01 -24.28
C LYS A 37 -20.38 8.45 -23.85
N ARG A 38 -19.48 9.10 -23.10
CA ARG A 38 -19.59 10.52 -22.76
C ARG A 38 -19.43 11.41 -24.00
N GLN A 39 -18.42 11.14 -24.84
CA GLN A 39 -18.22 11.85 -26.10
C GLN A 39 -19.43 11.73 -27.04
N ALA A 40 -19.98 10.53 -27.22
CA ALA A 40 -21.16 10.34 -28.05
C ALA A 40 -22.41 11.08 -27.52
N ARG A 41 -22.51 11.26 -26.19
CA ARG A 41 -23.58 12.06 -25.59
C ARG A 41 -23.34 13.55 -25.78
N GLU A 42 -22.10 14.02 -25.62
CA GLU A 42 -21.73 15.41 -25.93
C GLU A 42 -21.99 15.75 -27.40
N GLU A 43 -21.62 14.86 -28.33
CA GLU A 43 -21.94 14.99 -29.76
C GLU A 43 -23.46 15.00 -30.00
N ALA A 44 -24.23 14.17 -29.30
CA ALA A 44 -25.68 14.17 -29.41
C ALA A 44 -26.30 15.48 -28.86
N ARG A 45 -25.80 16.02 -27.74
CA ARG A 45 -26.20 17.34 -27.22
C ARG A 45 -25.88 18.43 -28.23
N GLN A 46 -24.71 18.36 -28.87
CA GLN A 46 -24.26 19.34 -29.84
C GLN A 46 -25.09 19.33 -31.13
N ILE A 47 -25.39 18.14 -31.68
CA ILE A 47 -26.28 17.99 -32.83
C ILE A 47 -27.68 18.52 -32.50
N ARG A 48 -28.17 18.26 -31.29
CA ARG A 48 -29.48 18.74 -30.85
C ARG A 48 -29.53 20.25 -30.71
N LEU A 49 -28.45 20.87 -30.21
CA LEU A 49 -28.30 22.32 -30.12
C LEU A 49 -28.25 22.98 -31.51
N GLU A 50 -27.50 22.41 -32.46
CA GLU A 50 -27.42 22.91 -33.84
C GLU A 50 -28.76 22.83 -34.58
N GLN A 51 -29.54 21.76 -34.38
CA GLN A 51 -30.90 21.65 -34.93
C GLN A 51 -31.82 22.74 -34.38
N LEU A 52 -31.62 23.12 -33.13
CA LEU A 52 -32.38 24.15 -32.43
C LEU A 52 -32.06 25.55 -32.99
N GLU A 53 -30.77 25.86 -33.16
CA GLU A 53 -30.34 27.10 -33.85
C GLU A 53 -30.89 27.20 -35.28
N LYS A 54 -31.01 26.05 -35.96
CA LYS A 54 -31.56 25.98 -37.29
C LYS A 54 -33.07 26.25 -37.29
N GLN A 55 -33.82 25.65 -36.37
CA GLN A 55 -35.26 25.91 -36.22
C GLN A 55 -35.55 27.38 -35.86
N TYR A 56 -34.74 27.99 -34.98
CA TYR A 56 -34.85 29.42 -34.69
C TYR A 56 -34.57 30.29 -35.92
N ARG A 57 -33.51 29.99 -36.68
CA ARG A 57 -33.20 30.72 -37.93
C ARG A 57 -34.30 30.57 -39.00
N GLU A 58 -34.87 29.38 -39.16
CA GLU A 58 -35.95 29.13 -40.12
C GLU A 58 -37.23 29.88 -39.72
N ALA A 59 -37.57 29.90 -38.42
CA ALA A 59 -38.72 30.65 -37.90
C ALA A 59 -38.56 32.18 -38.06
N GLU A 60 -37.34 32.72 -37.93
CA GLU A 60 -37.07 34.14 -38.23
C GLU A 60 -37.24 34.47 -39.71
N THR A 61 -36.88 33.55 -40.61
CA THR A 61 -37.00 33.77 -42.07
C THR A 61 -38.44 33.64 -42.59
N ASP A 62 -39.27 32.79 -41.99
CA ASP A 62 -40.68 32.63 -42.38
C ASP A 62 -41.59 33.74 -41.80
N GLY A 63 -41.17 34.42 -40.73
CA GLY A 63 -41.85 35.62 -40.21
C GLY A 63 -41.84 36.83 -41.17
N CYS A 64 -40.96 36.85 -42.17
CA CYS A 64 -40.84 37.95 -43.14
C CYS A 64 -41.56 37.71 -44.48
N LYS A 65 -42.15 36.53 -44.74
CA LYS A 65 -42.78 36.22 -46.04
C LYS A 65 -44.31 36.39 -46.07
N GLY A 66 -44.90 36.98 -45.03
CA GLY A 66 -46.35 37.18 -44.93
C GLY A 66 -46.87 38.59 -45.26
N ASN A 67 -46.05 39.50 -45.76
CA ASN A 67 -46.42 40.91 -45.95
C ASN A 67 -46.22 41.41 -47.40
N GLU A 68 -46.73 40.70 -48.40
CA GLU A 68 -46.95 41.29 -49.72
C GLU A 68 -48.28 40.80 -50.29
N GLU A 69 -49.34 41.58 -50.13
CA GLU A 69 -50.37 41.79 -51.18
C GLU A 69 -51.46 42.79 -50.72
N GLY A 70 -51.43 43.99 -51.31
CA GLY A 70 -52.65 44.57 -51.89
C GLY A 70 -53.55 45.48 -51.06
N THR A 71 -53.03 46.52 -50.39
CA THR A 71 -53.89 47.67 -50.01
C THR A 71 -54.18 48.54 -51.23
N LYS A 72 -55.26 48.23 -51.96
CA LYS A 72 -55.86 49.15 -52.94
C LYS A 72 -56.92 50.00 -52.24
N ASP A 73 -56.53 51.20 -51.82
CA ASP A 73 -57.46 52.22 -51.34
C ASP A 73 -58.28 52.78 -52.51
N ASN A 74 -59.48 52.24 -52.71
CA ASN A 74 -60.51 52.87 -53.53
C ASN A 74 -61.33 53.82 -52.66
N ILE A 75 -61.14 55.12 -52.89
CA ILE A 75 -61.97 56.21 -52.38
C ILE A 75 -63.32 56.17 -53.09
N PRO A 76 -64.47 56.12 -52.40
CA PRO A 76 -65.73 56.61 -52.94
C PRO A 76 -65.99 58.02 -52.42
N THR A 77 -66.02 58.92 -53.39
CA THR A 77 -66.60 60.26 -53.38
C THR A 77 -67.99 60.32 -52.75
N THR A 78 -68.15 61.16 -51.73
CA THR A 78 -69.46 61.51 -51.16
C THR A 78 -70.05 62.69 -51.93
N SER A 79 -71.02 62.43 -52.81
CA SER A 79 -71.90 63.44 -53.39
C SER A 79 -73.29 63.37 -52.77
N THR A 80 -73.75 64.53 -52.30
CA THR A 80 -75.08 64.80 -51.76
C THR A 80 -76.18 64.52 -52.79
N SER A 81 -77.18 63.70 -52.48
CA SER A 81 -78.58 63.99 -52.83
C SER A 81 -79.61 63.08 -52.14
N ARG A 82 -80.58 63.78 -51.57
CA ARG A 82 -81.91 63.41 -51.05
C ARG A 82 -82.66 62.33 -51.84
N GLY A 83 -83.38 61.44 -51.15
CA GLY A 83 -84.51 60.70 -51.72
C GLY A 83 -84.95 59.48 -50.89
N GLY A 84 -86.18 59.47 -50.38
CA GLY A 84 -86.67 58.51 -49.37
C GLY A 84 -86.86 57.05 -49.82
N THR A 85 -86.74 56.12 -48.87
CA THR A 85 -87.62 54.93 -48.60
C THR A 85 -87.12 54.20 -47.33
N PRO A 86 -87.95 53.87 -46.31
CA PRO A 86 -87.42 53.51 -44.98
C PRO A 86 -87.17 52.00 -44.73
N SER A 87 -86.90 51.18 -45.75
CA SER A 87 -86.82 49.70 -45.54
C SER A 87 -85.58 48.99 -46.06
N LYS A 88 -84.76 49.60 -46.93
CA LYS A 88 -83.51 48.98 -47.43
C LYS A 88 -82.29 49.34 -46.58
N ASP A 89 -82.33 50.48 -45.88
CA ASP A 89 -81.20 50.99 -45.09
C ASP A 89 -80.96 50.18 -43.81
N ASN A 90 -82.02 49.69 -43.15
CA ASN A 90 -81.88 48.82 -41.97
C ASN A 90 -81.16 47.51 -42.29
N LYS A 91 -81.44 46.88 -43.44
CA LYS A 91 -80.75 45.66 -43.86
C LYS A 91 -79.30 45.93 -44.28
N ALA A 92 -79.00 47.11 -44.81
CA ALA A 92 -77.64 47.51 -45.14
C ALA A 92 -76.80 47.80 -43.88
N LEU A 93 -77.39 48.49 -42.90
CA LEU A 93 -76.81 48.74 -41.58
C LEU A 93 -76.57 47.44 -40.79
N GLU A 94 -77.53 46.52 -40.78
CA GLU A 94 -77.39 45.20 -40.14
C GLU A 94 -76.29 44.35 -40.81
N ARG A 95 -76.21 44.38 -42.15
CA ARG A 95 -75.10 43.74 -42.88
C ARG A 95 -73.75 44.38 -42.58
N ALA A 96 -73.69 45.69 -42.37
CA ALA A 96 -72.45 46.37 -41.99
C ALA A 96 -72.02 45.98 -40.56
N ALA A 97 -72.94 45.96 -39.60
CA ALA A 97 -72.66 45.52 -38.23
C ALA A 97 -72.25 44.05 -38.13
N LEU A 98 -72.85 43.17 -38.94
CA LEU A 98 -72.43 41.76 -39.02
C LEU A 98 -71.03 41.62 -39.64
N LYS A 99 -70.69 42.42 -40.66
CA LYS A 99 -69.34 42.44 -41.24
C LYS A 99 -68.30 42.93 -40.25
N GLU A 100 -68.61 43.98 -39.48
CA GLU A 100 -67.77 44.47 -38.40
C GLU A 100 -67.54 43.39 -37.33
N LYS A 101 -68.60 42.69 -36.91
CA LYS A 101 -68.49 41.60 -35.93
C LYS A 101 -67.72 40.40 -36.46
N VAL A 102 -67.87 40.06 -37.74
CA VAL A 102 -67.03 39.04 -38.41
C VAL A 102 -65.57 39.48 -38.42
N SER A 103 -65.29 40.74 -38.75
CA SER A 103 -63.92 41.29 -38.73
C SER A 103 -63.33 41.30 -37.31
N GLU A 104 -64.09 41.66 -36.28
CA GLU A 104 -63.65 41.58 -34.88
C GLU A 104 -63.34 40.15 -34.46
N LEU A 105 -64.18 39.18 -34.82
CA LEU A 105 -63.97 37.77 -34.52
C LEU A 105 -62.74 37.23 -35.27
N GLN A 106 -62.54 37.65 -36.52
CA GLN A 106 -61.36 37.32 -37.31
C GLN A 106 -60.07 37.87 -36.67
N ASN A 107 -60.07 39.14 -36.27
CA ASN A 107 -58.94 39.75 -35.56
C ASN A 107 -58.64 39.06 -34.21
N LYS A 108 -59.67 38.64 -33.47
CA LYS A 108 -59.50 37.87 -32.22
C LYS A 108 -58.92 36.49 -32.47
N PHE A 109 -59.38 35.82 -33.53
CA PHE A 109 -58.86 34.52 -33.94
C PHE A 109 -57.39 34.61 -34.36
N GLU A 110 -57.02 35.60 -35.18
CA GLU A 110 -55.64 35.84 -35.59
C GLU A 110 -54.72 36.12 -34.39
N ARG A 111 -55.16 36.93 -33.42
CA ARG A 111 -54.41 37.15 -32.16
C ARG A 111 -54.25 35.87 -31.35
N ALA A 112 -55.29 35.05 -31.23
CA ALA A 112 -55.23 33.78 -30.52
C ALA A 112 -54.27 32.79 -31.22
N MET A 113 -54.28 32.76 -32.56
CA MET A 113 -53.36 31.93 -33.34
C MET A 113 -51.90 32.39 -33.18
N PHE A 114 -51.64 33.70 -33.17
CA PHE A 114 -50.31 34.24 -32.90
C PHE A 114 -49.80 33.84 -31.51
N MET A 115 -50.62 34.03 -30.48
CA MET A 115 -50.27 33.62 -29.11
C MET A 115 -50.07 32.10 -28.98
N TYR A 116 -50.89 31.31 -29.67
CA TYR A 116 -50.75 29.85 -29.67
C TYR A 116 -49.40 29.41 -30.27
N SER A 117 -49.00 30.01 -31.39
CA SER A 117 -47.69 29.76 -32.01
C SER A 117 -46.55 30.17 -31.08
N GLN A 118 -46.65 31.33 -30.43
CA GLN A 118 -45.66 31.78 -29.46
C GLN A 118 -45.51 30.79 -28.29
N LEU A 119 -46.63 30.34 -27.71
CA LEU A 119 -46.62 29.36 -26.62
C LEU A 119 -46.05 28.00 -27.05
N ASP A 120 -46.29 27.57 -28.28
CA ASP A 120 -45.74 26.30 -28.78
C ASP A 120 -44.22 26.37 -28.98
N ASN A 121 -43.71 27.52 -29.41
CA ASN A 121 -42.27 27.80 -29.49
C ASN A 121 -41.62 27.81 -28.09
N GLU A 122 -42.22 28.52 -27.13
CA GLU A 122 -41.72 28.56 -25.74
C GLU A 122 -41.75 27.17 -25.09
N LYS A 123 -42.83 26.40 -25.31
CA LYS A 123 -42.94 25.01 -24.86
C LYS A 123 -41.85 24.13 -25.45
N SER A 124 -41.58 24.27 -26.75
CA SER A 124 -40.54 23.51 -27.44
C SER A 124 -39.16 23.87 -26.87
N ALA A 125 -38.85 25.15 -26.68
CA ALA A 125 -37.62 25.62 -26.06
C ALA A 125 -37.40 25.04 -24.65
N LEU A 126 -38.43 25.10 -23.79
CA LEU A 126 -38.37 24.55 -22.44
C LEU A 126 -38.20 23.02 -22.43
N LEU A 127 -38.84 22.30 -23.36
CA LEU A 127 -38.66 20.85 -23.49
C LEU A 127 -37.21 20.48 -23.82
N TYR A 128 -36.54 21.27 -24.66
CA TYR A 128 -35.13 21.07 -24.95
C TYR A 128 -34.23 21.36 -23.74
N GLU A 129 -34.50 22.44 -23.02
CA GLU A 129 -33.76 22.78 -21.80
C GLU A 129 -33.88 21.65 -20.76
N ILE A 130 -35.09 21.11 -20.57
CA ILE A 130 -35.32 19.95 -19.70
C ILE A 130 -34.46 18.75 -20.13
N ASP A 131 -34.36 18.47 -21.42
CA ASP A 131 -33.58 17.32 -21.90
C ASP A 131 -32.07 17.53 -21.76
N LEU A 132 -31.56 18.75 -21.98
CA LEU A 132 -30.16 19.09 -21.69
C LEU A 132 -29.86 18.92 -20.20
N LEU A 133 -30.74 19.41 -19.33
CA LEU A 133 -30.59 19.29 -17.88
C LEU A 133 -30.64 17.82 -17.43
N LYS A 134 -31.47 16.97 -18.04
CA LYS A 134 -31.47 15.53 -17.75
C LYS A 134 -30.15 14.89 -18.13
N ASP A 135 -29.62 15.19 -19.31
CA ASP A 135 -28.34 14.63 -19.73
C ASP A 135 -27.22 15.11 -18.78
N ASP A 136 -27.22 16.38 -18.37
CA ASP A 136 -26.26 16.93 -17.41
C ASP A 136 -26.38 16.23 -16.04
N MET A 137 -27.61 15.97 -15.57
CA MET A 137 -27.82 15.19 -14.35
C MET A 137 -27.25 13.78 -14.47
N GLU A 138 -27.51 13.05 -15.57
CA GLU A 138 -26.94 11.72 -15.79
C GLU A 138 -25.41 11.73 -15.78
N GLU A 139 -24.78 12.77 -16.33
CA GLU A 139 -23.33 12.93 -16.33
C GLU A 139 -22.79 13.17 -14.92
N LYS A 140 -23.44 14.05 -14.14
CA LYS A 140 -23.06 14.32 -12.75
C LYS A 140 -23.21 13.09 -11.86
N GLU A 141 -24.27 12.29 -12.05
CA GLU A 141 -24.45 11.02 -11.35
C GLU A 141 -23.33 10.02 -11.65
N GLN A 142 -22.86 9.97 -12.91
CA GLN A 142 -21.73 9.13 -13.29
C GLN A 142 -20.42 9.60 -12.66
N LEU A 143 -20.16 10.91 -12.66
CA LEU A 143 -18.98 11.48 -12.00
C LEU A 143 -18.98 11.22 -10.50
N LEU A 144 -20.14 11.37 -9.84
CA LEU A 144 -20.29 11.05 -8.42
C LEU A 144 -20.04 9.56 -8.16
N SER A 145 -20.61 8.68 -8.97
CA SER A 145 -20.41 7.23 -8.86
C SER A 145 -18.93 6.85 -8.99
N GLN A 146 -18.23 7.46 -9.95
CA GLN A 146 -16.79 7.28 -10.14
C GLN A 146 -15.98 7.79 -8.93
N ALA A 147 -16.21 9.03 -8.50
CA ALA A 147 -15.51 9.62 -7.35
C ALA A 147 -15.73 8.82 -6.05
N THR A 148 -16.93 8.27 -5.84
CA THR A 148 -17.19 7.41 -4.67
C THR A 148 -16.47 6.06 -4.77
N ARG A 149 -16.21 5.54 -5.97
CA ARG A 149 -15.40 4.32 -6.16
C ARG A 149 -13.94 4.60 -5.86
N GLU A 150 -13.37 5.65 -6.45
CA GLU A 150 -11.99 6.09 -6.22
C GLU A 150 -11.72 6.38 -4.73
N SER A 151 -12.67 7.04 -4.04
CA SER A 151 -12.58 7.27 -2.60
C SER A 151 -12.54 5.97 -1.79
N ARG A 152 -13.30 4.94 -2.18
CA ARG A 152 -13.25 3.63 -1.52
C ARG A 152 -11.91 2.94 -1.77
N ASP A 153 -11.40 2.98 -3.00
CA ASP A 153 -10.13 2.36 -3.37
C ASP A 153 -8.97 3.00 -2.59
N LEU A 154 -8.89 4.34 -2.58
CA LEU A 154 -7.92 5.09 -1.75
C LEU A 154 -8.06 4.77 -0.26
N ALA A 155 -9.28 4.66 0.27
CA ALA A 155 -9.49 4.29 1.66
C ALA A 155 -8.99 2.86 1.98
N THR A 156 -9.06 1.93 1.02
CA THR A 156 -8.48 0.59 1.19
C THR A 156 -6.95 0.61 1.15
N GLU A 157 -6.36 1.40 0.25
CA GLU A 157 -4.91 1.58 0.15
C GLU A 157 -4.33 2.20 1.43
N VAL A 158 -4.98 3.25 1.96
CA VAL A 158 -4.58 3.85 3.25
C VAL A 158 -4.61 2.82 4.39
N LYS A 159 -5.62 1.94 4.42
CA LYS A 159 -5.69 0.87 5.42
C LYS A 159 -4.57 -0.17 5.24
N LEU A 160 -4.15 -0.44 4.01
CA LEU A 160 -3.02 -1.34 3.74
C LEU A 160 -1.71 -0.69 4.18
N LEU A 161 -1.45 0.54 3.78
CA LEU A 161 -0.25 1.30 4.15
C LEU A 161 -0.10 1.42 5.67
N LYS A 162 -1.19 1.68 6.40
CA LYS A 162 -1.17 1.69 7.87
C LYS A 162 -0.68 0.36 8.47
N ARG A 163 -1.19 -0.78 7.98
CA ARG A 163 -0.73 -2.10 8.44
C ARG A 163 0.75 -2.33 8.14
N THR A 164 1.23 -1.87 6.98
CA THR A 164 2.66 -1.95 6.64
C THR A 164 3.50 -1.11 7.59
N VAL A 165 3.09 0.12 7.88
CA VAL A 165 3.78 1.01 8.83
C VAL A 165 3.79 0.41 10.24
N ASP A 166 2.67 -0.14 10.70
CA ASP A 166 2.59 -0.79 12.02
C ASP A 166 3.54 -2.00 12.09
N GLY A 167 3.62 -2.80 11.03
CA GLY A 167 4.56 -3.92 10.93
C GLY A 167 6.02 -3.47 10.96
N LEU A 168 6.37 -2.42 10.22
CA LEU A 168 7.73 -1.84 10.22
C LEU A 168 8.09 -1.25 11.59
N ASN A 169 7.15 -0.57 12.26
CA ASN A 169 7.36 -0.04 13.61
C ASN A 169 7.61 -1.15 14.63
N ALA A 170 6.88 -2.26 14.54
CA ALA A 170 7.10 -3.42 15.40
C ALA A 170 8.50 -4.04 15.17
N GLN A 171 8.93 -4.17 13.91
CA GLN A 171 10.28 -4.64 13.57
C GLN A 171 11.36 -3.69 14.09
N HIS A 172 11.18 -2.37 13.92
CA HIS A 172 12.11 -1.37 14.42
C HIS A 172 12.21 -1.40 15.95
N ALA A 173 11.08 -1.57 16.64
CA ALA A 173 11.07 -1.72 18.09
C ALA A 173 11.80 -2.99 18.56
N ALA A 174 11.60 -4.12 17.87
CA ALA A 174 12.30 -5.37 18.16
C ALA A 174 13.82 -5.25 17.95
N LEU A 175 14.27 -4.71 16.81
CA LEU A 175 15.69 -4.48 16.53
C LEU A 175 16.32 -3.53 17.55
N ARG A 176 15.61 -2.47 17.95
CA ARG A 176 16.08 -1.55 18.97
C ARG A 176 16.23 -2.24 20.33
N ALA A 177 15.31 -3.13 20.70
CA ALA A 177 15.41 -3.91 21.93
C ALA A 177 16.59 -4.90 21.88
N GLU A 178 16.81 -5.58 20.75
CA GLU A 178 17.97 -6.47 20.58
C GLU A 178 19.30 -5.71 20.68
N ILE A 179 19.40 -4.52 20.08
CA ILE A 179 20.60 -3.68 20.20
C ILE A 179 20.82 -3.26 21.66
N ALA A 180 19.77 -2.79 22.34
CA ALA A 180 19.87 -2.43 23.75
C ALA A 180 20.31 -3.61 24.63
N GLN A 181 19.83 -4.82 24.34
CA GLN A 181 20.26 -6.03 25.03
C GLN A 181 21.73 -6.36 24.74
N ARG A 182 22.20 -6.22 23.49
CA ARG A 182 23.62 -6.39 23.14
C ARG A 182 24.48 -5.39 23.90
N ASP A 183 24.09 -4.11 23.92
CA ASP A 183 24.82 -3.05 24.62
C ASP A 183 24.87 -3.31 26.14
N GLN A 184 23.79 -3.81 26.73
CA GLN A 184 23.76 -4.23 28.13
C GLN A 184 24.77 -5.37 28.40
N ILE A 185 24.79 -6.41 27.57
CA ILE A 185 25.74 -7.53 27.72
C ILE A 185 27.19 -7.06 27.55
N ILE A 186 27.45 -6.14 26.62
CA ILE A 186 28.77 -5.53 26.43
C ILE A 186 29.20 -4.80 27.72
N GLN A 187 28.31 -4.01 28.32
CA GLN A 187 28.58 -3.29 29.57
C GLN A 187 28.76 -4.22 30.77
N GLU A 188 27.91 -5.24 30.93
CA GLU A 188 27.98 -6.20 32.05
C GLU A 188 29.29 -6.99 32.04
N ASN A 189 29.82 -7.30 30.86
CA ASN A 189 31.13 -7.94 30.71
C ASN A 189 32.30 -6.94 30.76
N GLY A 190 32.03 -5.66 31.01
CA GLY A 190 33.02 -4.60 31.08
C GLY A 190 33.80 -4.44 29.79
N LEU A 191 33.15 -4.58 28.63
CA LEU A 191 33.77 -4.41 27.31
C LEU A 191 33.55 -2.99 26.79
N VAL A 192 34.51 -2.48 26.02
CA VAL A 192 34.54 -1.13 25.46
C VAL A 192 34.92 -1.20 24.00
N LEU A 193 34.24 -0.38 23.19
CA LEU A 193 34.58 -0.17 21.78
C LEU A 193 35.65 0.90 21.68
N VAL A 194 36.75 0.57 21.00
CA VAL A 194 37.84 1.49 20.69
C VAL A 194 37.92 1.65 19.19
N GLU A 195 37.85 2.90 18.73
CA GLU A 195 37.97 3.20 17.31
C GLU A 195 39.38 2.89 16.82
N GLN A 196 39.46 2.19 15.69
CA GLN A 196 40.73 1.94 15.01
C GLN A 196 41.18 3.21 14.29
N GLU A 197 42.44 3.61 14.48
CA GLU A 197 43.03 4.70 13.71
C GLU A 197 43.15 4.30 12.24
N LYS A 198 42.90 5.26 11.35
CA LYS A 198 43.15 5.09 9.92
C LYS A 198 44.67 5.04 9.73
N SER A 199 45.20 3.91 9.29
CA SER A 199 46.59 3.82 8.84
C SER A 199 46.75 4.67 7.56
N ASP A 200 47.66 5.65 7.59
CA ASP A 200 47.96 6.53 6.44
C ASP A 200 48.59 5.79 5.23
N ASP A 201 48.87 4.49 5.35
CA ASP A 201 49.50 3.67 4.30
C ASP A 201 48.54 3.16 3.21
N ILE A 202 47.24 3.47 3.25
CA ILE A 202 46.27 3.04 2.21
C ILE A 202 46.05 4.17 1.19
N LEU A 203 47.03 4.32 0.30
CA LEU A 203 46.82 5.04 -0.96
C LEU A 203 46.00 4.16 -1.91
N THR A 204 44.67 4.28 -1.88
CA THR A 204 43.82 3.72 -2.95
C THR A 204 42.83 4.77 -3.47
N ASN A 205 43.03 5.11 -4.74
CA ASN A 205 42.11 5.88 -5.57
C ASN A 205 40.67 5.33 -5.50
N GLY A 206 39.70 6.23 -5.37
CA GLY A 206 38.29 5.97 -5.68
C GLY A 206 37.42 5.69 -4.46
N THR A 207 36.68 6.73 -4.05
CA THR A 207 35.38 6.69 -3.35
C THR A 207 35.07 5.42 -2.55
N ASN A 208 35.75 5.21 -1.43
CA ASN A 208 35.31 4.24 -0.43
C ASN A 208 35.26 4.93 0.92
N ASN A 209 34.04 5.08 1.43
CA ASN A 209 33.78 5.45 2.82
C ASN A 209 34.20 4.23 3.67
N VAL A 210 35.50 4.06 3.91
CA VAL A 210 36.03 2.97 4.72
C VAL A 210 35.61 3.24 6.16
N GLN A 211 34.50 2.60 6.57
CA GLN A 211 34.11 2.52 7.96
C GLN A 211 35.19 1.71 8.69
N THR A 212 35.96 2.38 9.54
CA THR A 212 36.84 1.71 10.49
C THR A 212 35.95 0.88 11.43
N THR A 213 36.22 -0.42 11.51
CA THR A 213 35.45 -1.30 12.40
C THR A 213 35.98 -1.13 13.82
N PRO A 214 35.16 -0.72 14.79
CA PRO A 214 35.62 -0.54 16.15
C PRO A 214 36.04 -1.88 16.75
N LEU A 215 37.15 -1.88 17.48
CA LEU A 215 37.70 -3.03 18.16
C LEU A 215 37.08 -3.16 19.56
N VAL A 216 36.90 -4.38 20.03
CA VAL A 216 36.33 -4.65 21.35
C VAL A 216 37.45 -5.04 22.32
N PHE A 217 37.57 -4.32 23.43
CA PHE A 217 38.53 -4.59 24.50
C PHE A 217 37.84 -4.66 25.85
N SER A 218 38.46 -5.31 26.84
CA SER A 218 38.00 -5.17 28.22
C SER A 218 38.39 -3.80 28.78
N GLN A 219 37.50 -3.20 29.57
CA GLN A 219 37.71 -1.95 30.30
C GLN A 219 38.93 -2.04 31.20
N ALA A 220 39.18 -3.22 31.80
CA ALA A 220 40.35 -3.46 32.62
C ALA A 220 41.66 -3.38 31.80
N THR A 221 41.68 -3.96 30.60
CA THR A 221 42.82 -3.90 29.68
C THR A 221 43.12 -2.46 29.28
N ILE A 222 42.09 -1.71 28.86
CA ILE A 222 42.25 -0.30 28.48
C ILE A 222 42.74 0.53 29.68
N GLY A 223 42.16 0.33 30.86
CA GLY A 223 42.58 1.03 32.07
C GLY A 223 44.02 0.72 32.51
N LEU A 224 44.53 -0.49 32.27
CA LEU A 224 45.94 -0.82 32.49
C LEU A 224 46.86 -0.09 31.51
N VAL A 225 46.49 -0.05 30.22
CA VAL A 225 47.27 0.64 29.19
C VAL A 225 47.30 2.15 29.45
N GLU A 226 46.18 2.76 29.83
CA GLU A 226 46.12 4.18 30.20
C GLU A 226 46.95 4.52 31.43
N ARG A 227 46.98 3.63 32.43
CA ARG A 227 47.81 3.82 33.62
C ARG A 227 49.29 3.67 33.33
N ALA A 228 49.65 2.73 32.47
CA ALA A 228 51.04 2.49 32.08
C ALA A 228 51.58 3.59 31.14
N VAL A 229 50.73 4.13 30.26
CA VAL A 229 51.05 5.25 29.37
C VAL A 229 49.95 6.32 29.42
N PRO A 230 50.07 7.27 30.37
CA PRO A 230 49.12 8.38 30.49
C PRO A 230 49.15 9.31 29.27
N GLY A 231 48.00 9.91 28.94
CA GLY A 231 47.87 10.90 27.87
C GLY A 231 46.70 10.62 26.91
N SER A 232 46.43 11.58 26.03
CA SER A 232 45.31 11.56 25.07
C SER A 232 45.63 10.90 23.72
N SER A 233 46.78 10.24 23.61
CA SER A 233 47.15 9.48 22.42
C SER A 233 46.28 8.24 22.23
N SER A 234 46.21 7.75 21.00
CA SER A 234 45.47 6.53 20.67
C SER A 234 45.99 5.31 21.41
N ILE A 235 45.14 4.27 21.47
CA ILE A 235 45.52 3.00 22.10
C ILE A 235 46.72 2.37 21.38
N ASP A 236 46.76 2.48 20.05
CA ASP A 236 47.82 1.91 19.22
C ASP A 236 49.17 2.59 19.49
N GLU A 237 49.18 3.93 19.61
CA GLU A 237 50.38 4.68 20.00
C GLU A 237 50.86 4.34 21.42
N LYS A 238 49.92 4.11 22.35
CA LYS A 238 50.24 3.71 23.74
C LYS A 238 50.87 2.31 23.76
N VAL A 239 50.30 1.36 23.03
CA VAL A 239 50.83 -0.01 22.91
C VAL A 239 52.21 0.00 22.25
N LYS A 240 52.41 0.77 21.17
CA LYS A 240 53.71 0.92 20.50
C LYS A 240 54.79 1.41 21.48
N ARG A 241 54.48 2.44 22.28
CA ARG A 241 55.40 2.93 23.32
C ARG A 241 55.72 1.89 24.40
N LEU A 242 54.73 1.11 24.85
CA LEU A 242 54.96 0.03 25.80
C LEU A 242 55.91 -1.03 25.24
N VAL A 243 55.75 -1.40 23.97
CA VAL A 243 56.65 -2.34 23.28
C VAL A 243 58.07 -1.78 23.23
N ASP A 244 58.24 -0.50 22.88
CA ASP A 244 59.56 0.14 22.81
C ASP A 244 60.25 0.21 24.18
N VAL A 245 59.51 0.52 25.24
CA VAL A 245 60.03 0.53 26.62
C VAL A 245 60.40 -0.89 27.05
N ASN A 246 59.57 -1.90 26.76
CA ASN A 246 59.87 -3.30 27.10
C ASN A 246 61.12 -3.80 26.36
N LYS A 247 61.29 -3.41 25.09
CA LYS A 247 62.49 -3.74 24.30
C LYS A 247 63.75 -3.15 24.95
N LYS A 248 63.72 -1.88 25.38
CA LYS A 248 64.84 -1.24 26.10
C LYS A 248 65.13 -1.93 27.43
N MET A 249 64.09 -2.26 28.22
CA MET A 249 64.26 -2.97 29.48
C MET A 249 64.87 -4.37 29.29
N ARG A 250 64.44 -5.12 28.28
CA ARG A 250 65.01 -6.44 27.97
C ARG A 250 66.49 -6.34 27.63
N GLN A 251 66.88 -5.34 26.85
CA GLN A 251 68.28 -5.08 26.55
C GLN A 251 69.09 -4.78 27.82
N GLN A 252 68.55 -3.95 28.72
CA GLN A 252 69.20 -3.66 30.01
C GLN A 252 69.36 -4.91 30.90
N VAL A 253 68.36 -5.79 30.91
CA VAL A 253 68.43 -7.08 31.64
C VAL A 253 69.49 -7.98 31.02
N GLU A 254 69.53 -8.09 29.69
CA GLU A 254 70.54 -8.90 28.99
C GLU A 254 71.97 -8.39 29.26
N GLU A 255 72.18 -7.07 29.22
CA GLU A 255 73.46 -6.44 29.58
C GLU A 255 73.83 -6.71 31.05
N ALA A 256 72.85 -6.63 31.96
CA ALA A 256 73.05 -6.95 33.38
C ALA A 256 73.34 -8.45 33.60
N GLU A 257 72.67 -9.35 32.91
CA GLU A 257 72.90 -10.79 32.95
C GLU A 257 74.29 -11.14 32.42
N GLN A 258 74.73 -10.54 31.31
CA GLN A 258 76.10 -10.69 30.80
C GLN A 258 77.13 -10.22 31.83
N SER A 259 76.85 -9.10 32.52
CA SER A 259 77.73 -8.60 33.59
C SER A 259 77.79 -9.55 34.79
N LEU A 260 76.65 -10.13 35.18
CA LEU A 260 76.58 -11.11 36.27
C LEU A 260 77.19 -12.44 35.86
N TYR A 261 77.03 -12.87 34.61
CA TYR A 261 77.66 -14.07 34.07
C TYR A 261 79.18 -13.93 34.10
N ALA A 262 79.72 -12.80 33.64
CA ALA A 262 81.15 -12.49 33.76
C ALA A 262 81.63 -12.51 35.22
N ARG A 263 80.79 -12.04 36.16
CA ARG A 263 81.08 -12.10 37.61
C ARG A 263 80.94 -13.51 38.20
N ARG A 264 80.08 -14.35 37.60
CA ARG A 264 79.79 -15.72 38.05
C ARG A 264 80.79 -16.72 37.49
N THR A 265 81.29 -16.57 36.27
CA THR A 265 82.44 -17.34 35.75
C THR A 265 83.68 -17.04 36.57
N ALA A 266 83.94 -15.76 36.89
CA ALA A 266 84.99 -15.36 37.83
C ALA A 266 84.81 -15.96 39.25
N ARG A 267 83.59 -16.36 39.62
CA ARG A 267 83.27 -17.04 40.89
C ARG A 267 83.21 -18.57 40.76
N ALA A 268 82.91 -19.12 39.60
CA ALA A 268 82.82 -20.55 39.31
C ALA A 268 84.21 -21.19 39.24
N ASP A 269 85.23 -20.44 38.84
CA ASP A 269 86.64 -20.84 39.02
C ASP A 269 87.00 -21.09 40.51
N LEU A 270 86.18 -20.57 41.44
CA LEU A 270 86.35 -20.71 42.90
C LEU A 270 85.49 -21.84 43.52
N ILE A 271 84.52 -22.40 42.81
CA ILE A 271 83.50 -23.33 43.35
C ILE A 271 83.41 -24.58 42.45
N ASN A 272 84.53 -25.28 42.26
CA ASN A 272 84.56 -26.61 41.63
C ASN A 272 84.90 -27.72 42.64
N SER A 273 84.50 -27.53 43.90
CA SER A 273 84.50 -28.56 44.93
C SER A 273 83.25 -28.45 45.77
N SER A 274 82.25 -29.27 45.43
CA SER A 274 81.42 -30.04 46.36
C SER A 274 80.10 -30.41 45.67
N GLN A 275 79.92 -31.71 45.46
CA GLN A 275 78.63 -32.33 45.15
C GLN A 275 77.74 -32.32 46.40
N ASN A 276 76.42 -32.37 46.22
CA ASN A 276 75.61 -33.29 47.03
C ASN A 276 74.22 -33.55 46.44
N GLY A 277 73.89 -34.84 46.30
CA GLY A 277 72.67 -35.39 45.72
C GLY A 277 71.79 -36.08 46.77
N LEU A 278 71.27 -35.33 47.75
CA LEU A 278 70.34 -35.87 48.76
C LEU A 278 68.92 -35.25 48.73
N LEU A 279 68.70 -34.19 47.95
CA LEU A 279 67.39 -33.50 47.85
C LEU A 279 66.42 -34.13 46.83
N CYS A 280 66.87 -35.11 46.04
CA CYS A 280 66.12 -35.68 44.92
C CYS A 280 64.98 -36.62 45.39
N ASP A 281 65.23 -37.39 46.44
CA ASP A 281 64.32 -38.46 46.90
C ASP A 281 63.05 -37.94 47.59
N GLU A 282 63.11 -36.74 48.20
CA GLU A 282 61.96 -36.13 48.88
C GLU A 282 61.02 -35.45 47.87
N LEU A 283 61.59 -34.75 46.88
CA LEU A 283 60.90 -34.21 45.71
C LEU A 283 60.18 -35.29 44.89
N GLN A 284 60.79 -36.47 44.74
CA GLN A 284 60.17 -37.59 44.03
C GLN A 284 58.96 -38.20 44.78
N ARG A 285 58.95 -38.21 46.11
CA ARG A 285 57.77 -38.70 46.88
C ARG A 285 56.59 -37.75 46.82
N ASP A 286 56.83 -36.44 46.89
CA ASP A 286 55.74 -35.46 46.82
C ASP A 286 55.14 -35.37 45.41
N ALA A 287 55.96 -35.52 44.36
CA ALA A 287 55.48 -35.70 43.00
C ALA A 287 54.57 -36.94 42.85
N ALA A 288 54.91 -38.05 43.50
CA ALA A 288 54.09 -39.27 43.47
C ALA A 288 52.74 -39.10 44.17
N LYS A 289 52.67 -38.36 45.28
CA LYS A 289 51.41 -38.05 45.98
C LYS A 289 50.50 -37.14 45.14
N GLN A 290 51.05 -36.07 44.56
CA GLN A 290 50.29 -35.17 43.68
C GLN A 290 49.74 -35.92 42.47
N LEU A 291 50.51 -36.85 41.91
CA LEU A 291 50.08 -37.68 40.79
C LEU A 291 48.93 -38.63 41.17
N ALA A 292 48.91 -39.16 42.40
CA ALA A 292 47.80 -39.96 42.92
C ALA A 292 46.53 -39.12 43.12
N GLU A 293 46.65 -37.89 43.65
CA GLU A 293 45.52 -36.97 43.82
C GLU A 293 44.90 -36.57 42.48
N ILE A 294 45.73 -36.26 41.48
CA ILE A 294 45.27 -35.94 40.12
C ILE A 294 44.54 -37.13 39.49
N LYS A 295 45.03 -38.36 39.68
CA LYS A 295 44.36 -39.58 39.21
C LYS A 295 42.98 -39.76 39.85
N PHE A 296 42.83 -39.49 41.14
CA PHE A 296 41.54 -39.60 41.82
C PHE A 296 40.55 -38.55 41.29
N LYS A 297 40.98 -37.29 41.16
CA LYS A 297 40.16 -36.21 40.59
C LYS A 297 39.74 -36.50 39.15
N LEU A 298 40.65 -37.09 38.35
CA LEU A 298 40.34 -37.53 37.00
C LEU A 298 39.25 -38.60 36.99
N GLN A 299 39.37 -39.61 37.85
CA GLN A 299 38.38 -40.69 37.95
C GLN A 299 37.00 -40.18 38.41
N GLU A 300 36.97 -39.20 39.30
CA GLU A 300 35.73 -38.55 39.74
C GLU A 300 35.09 -37.74 38.61
N ALA A 301 35.89 -36.97 37.86
CA ALA A 301 35.43 -36.24 36.68
C ALA A 301 34.92 -37.16 35.56
N GLU A 302 35.56 -38.31 35.33
CA GLU A 302 35.11 -39.33 34.38
C GLU A 302 33.75 -39.91 34.78
N ARG A 303 33.56 -40.18 36.07
CA ARG A 303 32.26 -40.65 36.59
C ARG A 303 31.17 -39.59 36.43
N GLU A 304 31.46 -38.31 36.69
CA GLU A 304 30.49 -37.24 36.46
C GLU A 304 30.15 -37.09 34.98
N ASN A 305 31.14 -37.18 34.09
CA ASN A 305 30.94 -37.10 32.64
C ASN A 305 29.99 -38.19 32.14
N THR A 306 30.15 -39.44 32.60
CA THR A 306 29.20 -40.52 32.26
C THR A 306 27.77 -40.25 32.75
N ASN A 307 27.61 -39.60 33.92
CA ASN A 307 26.30 -39.20 34.43
C ASN A 307 25.67 -38.09 33.57
N TYR A 308 26.45 -37.06 33.22
CA TYR A 308 25.99 -35.99 32.33
C TYR A 308 25.60 -36.50 30.94
N GLN A 309 26.35 -37.46 30.38
CA GLN A 309 25.98 -38.12 29.12
C GLN A 309 24.63 -38.84 29.23
N GLY A 310 24.39 -39.57 30.33
CA GLY A 310 23.10 -40.21 30.57
C GLY A 310 21.94 -39.21 30.69
N ASN A 311 22.15 -38.09 31.38
CA ASN A 311 21.18 -36.99 31.45
C ASN A 311 20.90 -36.39 30.06
N LEU A 312 21.94 -36.14 29.27
CA LEU A 312 21.83 -35.58 27.92
C LEU A 312 20.99 -36.48 27.02
N ILE A 313 21.21 -37.79 27.03
CA ILE A 313 20.43 -38.76 26.25
C ILE A 313 18.94 -38.73 26.63
N ARG A 314 18.63 -38.64 27.94
CA ARG A 314 17.23 -38.57 28.40
C ARG A 314 16.54 -37.29 27.95
N VAL A 315 17.21 -36.14 28.10
CA VAL A 315 16.68 -34.83 27.71
C VAL A 315 16.53 -34.75 26.20
N ASP A 316 17.50 -35.22 25.42
CA ASP A 316 17.42 -35.29 23.95
C ASP A 316 16.25 -36.18 23.50
N GLY A 317 16.03 -37.32 24.18
CA GLY A 317 14.87 -38.18 23.94
C GLY A 317 13.53 -37.49 24.25
N GLN A 318 13.45 -36.69 25.32
CA GLN A 318 12.26 -35.89 25.63
C GLN A 318 12.03 -34.79 24.59
N MET A 319 13.08 -34.05 24.21
CA MET A 319 13.04 -33.01 23.20
C MET A 319 12.53 -33.54 21.86
N LYS A 320 13.03 -34.70 21.41
CA LYS A 320 12.56 -35.35 20.18
C LYS A 320 11.06 -35.68 20.22
N ARG A 321 10.56 -36.18 21.35
CA ARG A 321 9.12 -36.48 21.53
C ARG A 321 8.28 -35.21 21.51
N TYR A 322 8.69 -34.16 22.23
CA TYR A 322 7.96 -32.89 22.23
C TYR A 322 7.96 -32.22 20.86
N LYS A 323 9.08 -32.29 20.14
CA LYS A 323 9.17 -31.80 18.77
C LYS A 323 8.20 -32.53 17.84
N ALA A 324 8.17 -33.87 17.88
CA ALA A 324 7.23 -34.64 17.07
C ALA A 324 5.77 -34.33 17.42
N ALA A 325 5.45 -34.16 18.71
CA ALA A 325 4.11 -33.78 19.16
C ALA A 325 3.72 -32.37 18.66
N ALA A 326 4.64 -31.40 18.70
CA ALA A 326 4.41 -30.06 18.19
C ALA A 326 4.20 -30.05 16.67
N GLU A 327 5.03 -30.76 15.91
CA GLU A 327 4.88 -30.90 14.45
C GLU A 327 3.55 -31.56 14.06
N GLN A 328 3.07 -32.52 14.85
CA GLN A 328 1.77 -33.15 14.64
C GLN A 328 0.62 -32.17 14.92
N ALA A 329 0.68 -31.42 16.02
CA ALA A 329 -0.32 -30.41 16.35
C ALA A 329 -0.40 -29.28 15.31
N GLU A 330 0.74 -28.89 14.72
CA GLU A 330 0.77 -27.91 13.62
C GLU A 330 0.06 -28.42 12.37
N LYS A 331 0.26 -29.69 12.00
CA LYS A 331 -0.44 -30.32 10.87
C LYS A 331 -1.95 -30.34 11.09
N GLU A 332 -2.40 -30.76 12.27
CA GLU A 332 -3.82 -30.78 12.63
C GLU A 332 -4.45 -29.38 12.60
N LEU A 333 -3.73 -28.36 13.08
CA LEU A 333 -4.18 -26.97 13.02
C LEU A 333 -4.34 -26.47 11.58
N ILE A 334 -3.42 -26.83 10.68
CA ILE A 334 -3.51 -26.47 9.26
C ILE A 334 -4.74 -27.14 8.63
N GLU A 335 -4.97 -28.42 8.93
CA GLU A 335 -6.13 -29.16 8.43
C GLU A 335 -7.45 -28.55 8.92
N LEU A 336 -7.56 -28.25 10.23
CA LEU A 336 -8.73 -27.59 10.81
C LEU A 336 -8.97 -26.20 10.21
N LYS A 337 -7.91 -25.44 9.93
CA LYS A 337 -8.05 -24.15 9.22
C LYS A 337 -8.57 -24.33 7.80
N SER A 338 -8.14 -25.36 7.09
CA SER A 338 -8.64 -25.70 5.76
C SER A 338 -10.12 -26.09 5.80
N GLN A 339 -10.50 -26.99 6.71
CA GLN A 339 -11.88 -27.41 6.93
C GLN A 339 -12.77 -26.23 7.33
N ASN A 340 -12.30 -25.33 8.20
CA ASN A 340 -13.06 -24.14 8.60
C ASN A 340 -13.33 -23.20 7.42
N ARG A 341 -12.36 -23.04 6.50
CA ARG A 341 -12.56 -22.24 5.29
C ARG A 341 -13.59 -22.88 4.37
N GLN A 342 -13.54 -24.20 4.21
CA GLN A 342 -14.52 -24.93 3.39
C GLN A 342 -15.93 -24.81 3.99
N LEU A 343 -16.09 -25.07 5.29
CA LEU A 343 -17.38 -24.94 5.96
C LEU A 343 -17.95 -23.52 5.88
N LYS A 344 -17.11 -22.48 5.96
CA LYS A 344 -17.55 -21.09 5.77
C LYS A 344 -18.01 -20.81 4.35
N LYS A 345 -17.39 -21.44 3.35
CA LYS A 345 -17.82 -21.33 1.96
C LYS A 345 -19.17 -22.03 1.77
N ASP A 346 -19.29 -23.27 2.25
CA ASP A 346 -20.52 -24.06 2.17
C ASP A 346 -21.67 -23.34 2.90
N LEU A 347 -21.42 -22.74 4.07
CA LEU A 347 -22.40 -21.95 4.80
C LEU A 347 -22.93 -20.78 3.95
N ARG A 348 -22.05 -20.01 3.30
CA ARG A 348 -22.46 -18.89 2.43
C ARG A 348 -23.27 -19.38 1.23
N GLU A 349 -22.89 -20.51 0.64
CA GLU A 349 -23.64 -21.10 -0.46
C GLU A 349 -25.05 -21.54 -0.02
N LYS A 350 -25.17 -22.11 1.19
CA LYS A 350 -26.47 -22.46 1.77
C LYS A 350 -27.31 -21.24 2.15
N ASP A 351 -26.70 -20.18 2.66
CA ASP A 351 -27.39 -18.92 2.96
C ASP A 351 -27.94 -18.28 1.67
N ASN A 352 -27.13 -18.22 0.61
CA ASN A 352 -27.58 -17.72 -0.70
C ASN A 352 -28.75 -18.55 -1.25
N ALA A 353 -28.64 -19.89 -1.21
CA ALA A 353 -29.72 -20.78 -1.65
C ALA A 353 -30.99 -20.62 -0.80
N LEU A 354 -30.85 -20.36 0.50
CA LEU A 354 -31.97 -20.08 1.39
C LEU A 354 -32.65 -18.75 1.02
N ASP A 355 -31.89 -17.71 0.71
CA ASP A 355 -32.44 -16.41 0.32
C ASP A 355 -33.14 -16.47 -1.04
N GLU A 356 -32.60 -17.21 -2.02
CA GLU A 356 -33.29 -17.52 -3.28
C GLU A 356 -34.61 -18.29 -3.03
N ALA A 357 -34.58 -19.28 -2.14
CA ALA A 357 -35.78 -20.03 -1.75
C ALA A 357 -36.82 -19.14 -1.04
N LYS A 358 -36.39 -18.19 -0.21
CA LYS A 358 -37.29 -17.20 0.43
C LYS A 358 -37.91 -16.27 -0.59
N GLU A 359 -37.14 -15.76 -1.55
CA GLU A 359 -37.64 -14.84 -2.57
C GLU A 359 -38.64 -15.54 -3.51
N THR A 360 -38.34 -16.77 -3.93
CA THR A 360 -39.29 -17.59 -4.69
C THR A 360 -40.57 -17.88 -3.89
N ASN A 361 -40.46 -18.19 -2.60
CA ASN A 361 -41.62 -18.37 -1.73
C ASN A 361 -42.45 -17.08 -1.61
N ARG A 362 -41.80 -15.92 -1.45
CA ARG A 362 -42.46 -14.61 -1.42
C ARG A 362 -43.23 -14.32 -2.70
N HIS A 363 -42.64 -14.63 -3.87
CA HIS A 363 -43.34 -14.50 -5.15
C HIS A 363 -44.57 -15.41 -5.25
N LEU A 364 -44.46 -16.65 -4.77
CA LEU A 364 -45.58 -17.60 -4.74
C LEU A 364 -46.68 -17.13 -3.78
N GLN A 365 -46.33 -16.65 -2.58
CA GLN A 365 -47.28 -16.07 -1.62
C GLN A 365 -48.03 -14.89 -2.23
N ASN A 366 -47.32 -13.93 -2.85
CA ASN A 366 -47.92 -12.80 -3.56
C ASN A 366 -48.89 -13.25 -4.66
N ARG A 367 -48.56 -14.32 -5.40
CA ARG A 367 -49.43 -14.88 -6.44
C ARG A 367 -50.69 -15.52 -5.85
N ILE A 368 -50.55 -16.25 -4.74
CA ILE A 368 -51.67 -16.84 -4.00
C ILE A 368 -52.59 -15.74 -3.46
N GLU A 369 -52.04 -14.67 -2.88
CA GLU A 369 -52.84 -13.53 -2.40
C GLU A 369 -53.63 -12.87 -3.53
N LYS A 370 -53.01 -12.67 -4.70
CA LYS A 370 -53.72 -12.16 -5.89
C LYS A 370 -54.87 -13.08 -6.32
N LEU A 371 -54.67 -14.39 -6.29
CA LEU A 371 -55.72 -15.37 -6.60
C LEU A 371 -56.83 -15.41 -5.55
N ARG A 372 -56.51 -15.22 -4.26
CA ARG A 372 -57.51 -15.09 -3.19
C ARG A 372 -58.35 -13.82 -3.38
N LEU A 373 -57.71 -12.70 -3.69
CA LEU A 373 -58.38 -11.43 -3.95
C LEU A 373 -59.25 -11.46 -5.21
N SER A 374 -58.84 -12.18 -6.27
CA SER A 374 -59.64 -12.34 -7.48
C SER A 374 -60.77 -13.35 -7.31
N GLY A 375 -60.59 -14.40 -6.51
CA GLY A 375 -61.64 -15.35 -6.14
C GLY A 375 -62.74 -14.73 -5.27
N SER A 376 -62.39 -13.77 -4.40
CA SER A 376 -63.34 -13.05 -3.56
C SER A 376 -64.18 -11.98 -4.29
N ARG A 377 -63.85 -11.67 -5.55
CA ARG A 377 -64.57 -10.69 -6.40
C ARG A 377 -65.52 -11.33 -7.41
N ARG A 378 -65.91 -12.60 -7.24
CA ARG A 378 -67.08 -13.13 -7.94
C ARG A 378 -68.34 -12.77 -7.15
N PRO A 379 -69.21 -11.88 -7.64
CA PRO A 379 -70.57 -11.78 -7.11
C PRO A 379 -71.29 -13.09 -7.44
N LEU A 380 -72.04 -13.61 -6.45
CA LEU A 380 -73.03 -14.68 -6.62
C LEU A 380 -74.09 -14.30 -7.66
#